data_AF-A0A524EMD2-F1
#
_entry.id   AF-A0A524EMD2-F1
#
_cell.length_a   1.000
_cell.length_b   1.000
_cell.length_c   1.000
_cell.angle_alpha   90.00
_cell.angle_beta   90.00
_cell.angle_gamma   90.00
#
_symmetry.space_group_name_H-M   'P 1'
#
loop_
_entity.id
_entity.type
_entity.pdbx_description
1 polymer ?
#
loop_
_entity_poly.entity_id
_entity_poly.type
_entity_poly.pdbx_seq_one_letter_code
_entity_poly.pdbx_strand_id
1 'polypeptide(L)'
;MIFDEHMHDEEYHMMDWWFDVFGPTWWIFMGLWWLLFISVAIIMAYFVHKDALKRKIPNPEVWLLIVLIFNVLGLLIYLLVRENYREVNTRE
;
A
#
# COMPACT_ATOMS: atom_id res chain seq x y z
N MET A 1 -7.20 35.64 36.20
CA MET A 1 -6.50 35.48 34.92
C MET A 1 -5.23 34.66 35.12
N ILE A 2 -5.30 33.33 35.31
CA ILE A 2 -4.11 32.44 35.14
C ILE A 2 -4.56 31.00 34.78
N PHE A 3 -5.73 30.82 34.15
CA PHE A 3 -6.17 29.53 33.64
C PHE A 3 -6.94 29.77 32.36
N ASP A 4 -6.77 28.87 31.39
CA ASP A 4 -7.09 28.96 29.97
C ASP A 4 -6.08 29.76 29.14
N GLU A 5 -5.49 29.10 28.14
CA GLU A 5 -5.64 29.50 26.72
C GLU A 5 -4.52 28.99 25.80
N HIS A 6 -3.65 28.07 26.23
CA HIS A 6 -2.71 27.40 25.31
C HIS A 6 -2.57 25.90 25.60
N MET A 7 -3.69 25.19 25.58
CA MET A 7 -3.69 23.82 25.05
C MET A 7 -3.89 23.96 23.55
N HIS A 8 -2.80 24.28 22.84
CA HIS A 8 -2.77 24.03 21.41
C HIS A 8 -2.78 22.51 21.31
N ASP A 9 -3.92 21.98 20.89
CA ASP A 9 -4.04 20.65 20.35
C ASP A 9 -3.05 20.55 19.20
N GLU A 10 -1.81 20.17 19.52
CA GLU A 10 -0.80 19.77 18.57
C GLU A 10 -1.34 18.48 17.97
N GLU A 11 -2.16 18.65 16.94
CA GLU A 11 -2.67 17.61 16.08
C GLU A 11 -1.44 17.04 15.34
N TYR A 12 -0.68 16.20 16.06
CA TYR A 12 0.44 15.47 15.52
C TYR A 12 -0.09 14.55 14.44
N HIS A 13 -0.16 15.03 13.20
CA HIS A 13 -0.31 14.16 12.05
C HIS A 13 0.92 13.26 12.06
N MET A 14 0.72 11.97 12.34
CA MET A 14 1.80 11.00 12.57
C MET A 14 2.75 10.84 11.37
N MET A 15 2.42 11.47 10.24
CA MET A 15 3.25 11.57 9.04
C MET A 15 4.22 12.76 9.03
N ASP A 16 4.01 13.80 9.84
CA ASP A 16 4.85 15.01 9.84
C ASP A 16 6.25 14.71 10.37
N TRP A 17 6.38 13.90 11.42
CA TRP A 17 7.67 13.41 11.92
C TRP A 17 8.50 12.72 10.81
N TRP A 18 7.80 11.99 9.95
CA TRP A 18 8.41 11.22 8.90
C TRP A 18 8.90 12.12 7.75
N PHE A 19 8.13 13.16 7.39
CA PHE A 19 8.59 14.19 6.46
C PHE A 19 9.73 15.04 7.03
N ASP A 20 9.79 15.24 8.34
CA ASP A 20 10.83 16.04 9.01
C ASP A 20 12.18 15.30 9.09
N VAL A 21 12.16 13.99 9.33
CA VAL A 21 13.38 13.14 9.38
C VAL A 21 13.97 12.91 7.99
N PHE A 22 13.15 12.64 6.98
CA PHE A 22 13.61 12.26 5.63
C PHE A 22 13.61 13.44 4.64
N GLY A 23 12.93 14.53 4.98
CA GLY A 23 12.92 15.76 4.20
C GLY A 23 12.55 15.56 2.73
N PRO A 24 13.10 16.39 1.83
CA PRO A 24 12.85 16.30 0.40
C PRO A 24 13.34 15.02 -0.27
N THR A 25 13.94 14.05 0.45
CA THR A 25 14.43 12.78 -0.11
C THR A 25 13.46 11.60 0.07
N TRP A 26 12.31 11.84 0.71
CA TRP A 26 11.25 10.83 0.92
C TRP A 26 10.80 10.10 -0.35
N TRP A 27 10.79 10.77 -1.51
CA TRP A 27 10.42 10.18 -2.80
C TRP A 27 11.29 8.96 -3.18
N ILE A 28 12.54 8.89 -2.70
CA ILE A 28 13.43 7.75 -2.91
C ILE A 28 12.88 6.51 -2.20
N PHE A 29 12.42 6.67 -0.95
CA PHE A 29 11.79 5.59 -0.19
C PHE A 29 10.47 5.16 -0.81
N MET A 30 9.67 6.10 -1.32
CA MET A 30 8.44 5.77 -2.05
C MET A 30 8.75 4.95 -3.32
N GLY A 31 9.77 5.34 -4.09
CA GLY A 31 10.23 4.59 -5.26
C GLY A 31 10.79 3.20 -4.89
N LEU A 32 11.54 3.11 -3.79
CA LEU A 32 12.06 1.85 -3.28
C LEU A 32 10.92 0.90 -2.86
N TRP A 33 9.88 1.44 -2.21
CA TRP A 33 8.70 0.67 -1.84
C TRP A 33 7.99 0.12 -3.08
N TRP A 34 7.80 0.95 -4.10
CA TRP A 34 7.23 0.52 -5.38
C TRP A 34 8.04 -0.61 -6.03
N LEU A 35 9.38 -0.48 -6.04
CA LEU A 35 10.28 -1.53 -6.54
C LEU A 35 10.14 -2.84 -5.76
N LEU A 36 10.08 -2.77 -4.42
CA LEU A 36 9.85 -3.92 -3.56
C LEU A 36 8.51 -4.59 -3.86
N PHE A 37 7.44 -3.80 -3.97
CA PHE A 37 6.10 -4.27 -4.26
C PHE A 37 6.04 -5.04 -5.60
N ILE A 38 6.59 -4.45 -6.67
CA ILE A 38 6.66 -5.11 -7.98
C ILE A 38 7.51 -6.38 -7.91
N SER A 39 8.65 -6.35 -7.21
CA SER A 39 9.53 -7.50 -7.07
C SER A 39 8.82 -8.67 -6.38
N VAL A 40 8.09 -8.41 -5.29
CA VAL A 40 7.29 -9.42 -4.58
C VAL A 40 6.20 -9.99 -5.47
N ALA A 41 5.50 -9.15 -6.23
CA ALA A 41 4.48 -9.60 -7.17
C ALA A 41 5.05 -10.55 -8.25
N ILE A 42 6.23 -10.24 -8.79
CA ILE A 42 6.92 -11.09 -9.78
C ILE A 42 7.36 -12.41 -9.15
N ILE A 43 7.92 -12.40 -7.93
CA ILE A 43 8.33 -13.61 -7.22
C ILE A 43 7.13 -14.52 -6.96
N MET A 44 6.01 -13.96 -6.52
CA MET A 44 4.76 -14.71 -6.32
C MET A 44 4.25 -15.31 -7.64
N ALA A 45 4.21 -14.54 -8.72
CA ALA A 45 3.80 -15.02 -10.03
C ALA A 45 4.69 -16.18 -10.52
N TYR A 46 6.02 -16.06 -10.36
CA TYR A 46 6.96 -17.11 -10.71
C TYR A 46 6.77 -18.37 -9.85
N PHE A 47 6.54 -18.21 -8.55
CA PHE A 47 6.32 -19.33 -7.64
C PHE A 47 5.05 -20.10 -8.00
N VAL A 48 3.94 -19.39 -8.26
CA VAL A 48 2.67 -19.98 -8.66
C VAL A 48 2.78 -20.68 -10.01
N HIS A 49 3.49 -20.09 -10.98
CA HIS A 49 3.75 -20.73 -12.28
C HIS A 49 4.57 -22.03 -12.12
N LYS A 50 5.62 -22.01 -11.28
CA LYS A 50 6.43 -23.19 -10.96
C LYS A 50 5.61 -24.27 -10.25
N ASP A 51 4.68 -23.89 -9.38
CA ASP A 51 3.78 -24.84 -8.72
C ASP A 51 2.77 -25.46 -9.71
N ALA A 52 2.22 -24.66 -10.62
CA ALA A 52 1.34 -25.14 -11.70
C ALA A 52 2.05 -26.13 -12.65
N LEU A 53 3.32 -25.84 -12.99
CA LEU A 53 4.18 -26.75 -13.77
C LEU A 53 4.43 -28.08 -13.04
N LYS A 54 4.74 -28.04 -11.74
CA LYS A 54 4.92 -29.25 -10.92
C LYS A 54 3.66 -30.12 -10.88
N ARG A 55 2.47 -29.50 -10.88
CA ARG A 55 1.18 -30.19 -10.86
C ARG A 55 0.70 -30.63 -12.25
N LYS A 56 1.48 -30.40 -13.32
CA LYS A 56 1.13 -30.72 -14.73
C LYS A 56 -0.26 -30.19 -15.14
N ILE A 57 -0.63 -29.01 -14.65
CA ILE A 57 -1.92 -28.40 -15.00
C ILE A 57 -1.87 -27.93 -16.46
N PRO A 58 -2.84 -28.32 -17.31
CA PRO A 58 -2.93 -27.77 -18.66
C PRO A 58 -3.20 -26.26 -18.56
N ASN A 59 -2.36 -25.46 -19.23
CA ASN A 59 -2.35 -23.99 -19.24
C ASN A 59 -1.79 -23.30 -17.97
N PRO A 60 -0.49 -23.48 -17.65
CA PRO A 60 0.17 -22.83 -16.51
C PRO A 60 0.32 -21.30 -16.65
N GLU A 61 0.09 -20.76 -17.85
CA GLU A 61 0.10 -19.32 -18.15
C GLU A 61 -1.12 -18.60 -17.55
N VAL A 62 -2.25 -19.29 -17.42
CA VAL A 62 -3.50 -18.74 -16.84
C VAL A 62 -3.28 -18.34 -15.38
N TRP A 63 -2.45 -19.09 -14.65
CA TRP A 63 -2.09 -18.78 -13.27
C TRP A 63 -1.30 -17.47 -13.14
N LEU A 64 -0.49 -17.13 -14.15
CA LEU A 64 0.24 -15.87 -14.19
C LEU A 64 -0.74 -14.70 -14.36
N LEU A 65 -1.72 -14.84 -15.27
CA LEU A 65 -2.80 -13.88 -15.46
C LEU A 65 -3.66 -13.70 -14.19
N ILE A 66 -3.99 -14.78 -13.49
CA ILE A 66 -4.77 -14.71 -12.23
C ILE A 66 -4.02 -13.90 -11.18
N VAL A 67 -2.73 -14.16 -10.96
CA VAL A 67 -1.93 -13.42 -9.96
C VAL A 67 -1.81 -11.93 -10.31
N LEU A 68 -1.73 -11.60 -11.60
CA LEU A 68 -1.66 -10.23 -12.08
C LEU A 68 -3.02 -9.51 -11.90
N ILE A 69 -4.14 -10.17 -12.23
CA ILE A 69 -5.49 -9.65 -12.01
C ILE A 69 -5.77 -9.45 -10.51
N PHE A 70 -5.35 -10.37 -9.65
CA PHE A 70 -5.50 -10.22 -8.20
C PHE A 70 -4.71 -9.04 -7.64
N ASN A 71 -3.52 -8.76 -8.17
CA ASN A 71 -2.75 -7.55 -7.82
C ASN A 71 -3.54 -6.27 -8.16
N VAL A 72 -4.14 -6.21 -9.35
CA VAL A 72 -4.97 -5.09 -9.78
C VAL A 72 -6.25 -4.98 -8.94
N LEU A 73 -6.90 -6.10 -8.64
CA LEU A 73 -8.10 -6.13 -7.79
C LEU A 73 -7.79 -5.65 -6.37
N GLY A 74 -6.65 -6.03 -5.79
CA GLY A 74 -6.22 -5.52 -4.49
C GLY A 74 -6.07 -4.00 -4.48
N LEU A 75 -5.51 -3.43 -5.55
CA LEU A 75 -5.41 -1.99 -5.72
C LEU A 75 -6.78 -1.31 -5.88
N LEU A 76 -7.69 -1.91 -6.65
CA LEU A 76 -9.05 -1.40 -6.85
C LEU A 76 -9.84 -1.40 -5.53
N ILE A 77 -9.73 -2.47 -4.73
CA ILE A 77 -10.36 -2.55 -3.41
C ILE A 77 -9.79 -1.47 -2.49
N TYR A 78 -8.46 -1.28 -2.47
CA TYR A 78 -7.84 -0.21 -1.68
C TYR A 78 -8.39 1.17 -2.08
N LEU A 79 -8.50 1.46 -3.38
CA LEU A 79 -9.04 2.74 -3.87
C LEU A 79 -10.51 2.92 -3.49
N LEU A 80 -11.33 1.87 -3.62
CA LEU A 80 -12.76 1.93 -3.27
C LEU A 80 -12.98 2.11 -1.76
N VAL A 81 -12.21 1.39 -0.96
CA VAL A 81 -12.28 1.46 0.51
C VAL A 81 -11.70 2.77 1.03
N ARG A 82 -10.72 3.37 0.34
CA ARG A 82 -10.10 4.65 0.74
C ARG A 82 -11.12 5.78 0.87
N GLU A 83 -12.11 5.84 0.00
CA GLU A 83 -13.17 6.86 0.10
C GLU A 83 -14.02 6.71 1.36
N ASN A 84 -14.28 5.47 1.78
CA ASN A 84 -15.08 5.19 2.98
C ASN A 84 -14.39 5.70 4.27
N TYR A 85 -13.06 5.70 4.33
CA TYR A 85 -12.32 6.28 5.45
C TYR A 85 -12.31 7.82 5.46
N ARG A 86 -12.57 8.46 4.31
CA ARG A 86 -12.57 9.93 4.22
C ARG A 86 -13.82 10.55 4.85
N GLU A 87 -14.95 9.86 4.80
CA GLU A 87 -16.22 10.34 5.37
C GLU A 87 -16.31 10.21 6.89
N VAL A 88 -15.63 9.21 7.48
CA VAL A 88 -15.63 8.99 8.94
C VAL A 88 -14.92 10.12 9.67
N ASN A 89 -13.76 10.58 9.18
CA ASN A 89 -12.99 11.68 9.78
C ASN A 89 -13.63 13.07 9.63
N THR A 90 -14.74 13.23 8.89
CA THR A 90 -15.41 14.55 8.75
C THR A 90 -16.62 14.71 9.67
N ARG A 91 -16.94 13.69 10.49
CA ARG A 91 -18.11 13.68 11.39
C ARG A 91 -17.77 13.61 12.88
N GLU A 92 -16.49 13.53 13.21
CA GLU A 92 -15.94 13.75 14.55
C GLU A 92 -15.33 15.15 14.62
#